data_AF-A0A8J3HVY9-F1
#
_entry.id   AF-A0A8J3HVY9-F1
#
_cell.length_a   1.000
_cell.length_b   1.000
_cell.length_c   1.000
_cell.angle_alpha   90.00
_cell.angle_beta   90.00
_cell.angle_gamma   90.00
#
_symmetry.space_group_name_H-M   'P 1'
#
loop_
_entity.id
_entity.type
_entity.pdbx_description
1 polymer ?
#
loop_
_entity_poly.entity_id
_entity_poly.type
_entity_poly.pdbx_seq_one_letter_code
_entity_poly.pdbx_strand_id
1 'polypeptide(L)'
;MRWLNYGIGWTMQTVKALTVAKRGLLVPEGEDIDWDKLFPSGFHPLPRRWVIERSFSWMVRWQRLCRDHEGLPETSEAFIKLSASYRMLTKLAPRFPS
;
A
#
# COMPACT_ATOMS: atom_id res chain seq x y z
N MET A 1 1.62 24.12 -9.97
CA MET A 1 0.95 23.13 -9.09
C MET A 1 0.38 23.83 -7.83
N ARG A 2 -0.77 24.53 -7.92
CA ARG A 2 -1.31 25.37 -6.82
C ARG A 2 -2.78 25.09 -6.43
N TRP A 3 -3.46 24.16 -7.11
CA TRP A 3 -4.93 24.01 -7.02
C TRP A 3 -5.41 23.16 -5.82
N LEU A 4 -4.54 22.34 -5.20
CA LEU A 4 -4.90 21.45 -4.09
C LEU A 4 -5.19 22.18 -2.76
N ASN A 5 -4.73 23.43 -2.59
CA ASN A 5 -4.89 24.18 -1.33
C ASN A 5 -6.23 24.94 -1.22
N TYR A 6 -7.00 25.09 -2.29
CA TYR A 6 -8.08 26.08 -2.34
C TYR A 6 -9.48 25.62 -1.87
N GLY A 7 -9.66 24.37 -1.44
CA GLY A 7 -11.02 23.88 -1.13
C GLY A 7 -11.24 23.16 0.19
N ILE A 8 -10.23 22.51 0.76
CA ILE A 8 -10.50 21.39 1.70
C ILE A 8 -9.72 21.50 3.02
N GLY A 9 -8.80 22.48 3.16
CA GLY A 9 -8.03 22.68 4.39
C GLY A 9 -7.03 21.56 4.73
N TRP A 10 -6.70 20.69 3.76
CA TRP A 10 -5.75 19.59 3.98
C TRP A 10 -4.33 20.05 3.66
N THR A 11 -3.39 19.79 4.56
CA THR A 11 -1.96 19.96 4.31
C THR A 11 -1.41 18.72 3.62
N MET A 12 -0.96 18.85 2.38
CA MET A 12 -0.29 17.76 1.67
C MET A 12 1.13 17.58 2.22
N GLN A 13 1.45 16.39 2.72
CA GLN A 13 2.83 15.99 3.03
C GLN A 13 3.37 15.14 1.88
N THR A 14 4.44 15.61 1.24
CA THR A 14 5.13 14.85 0.21
C THR A 14 5.98 13.77 0.87
N VAL A 15 5.47 12.54 0.92
CA VAL A 15 6.27 11.38 1.34
C VAL A 15 7.17 11.00 0.16
N LYS A 16 8.49 11.01 0.35
CA LYS A 16 9.41 10.45 -0.66
C LYS A 16 9.00 8.99 -0.90
N ALA A 17 8.79 8.63 -2.16
CA ALA A 17 8.58 7.23 -2.52
C ALA A 17 9.75 6.41 -1.96
N LEU A 18 9.47 5.49 -1.05
CA LEU A 18 10.49 4.75 -0.31
C LEU A 18 11.23 3.72 -1.15
N THR A 19 10.82 3.52 -2.39
CA THR A 19 11.32 2.44 -3.24
C THR A 19 11.04 2.75 -4.71
N VAL A 20 11.68 3.79 -5.25
CA VAL A 20 12.19 3.57 -6.61
C VAL A 20 13.44 2.76 -6.39
N ALA A 21 13.38 1.44 -6.65
CA ALA A 21 14.59 0.65 -6.75
C ALA A 21 15.45 1.35 -7.81
N LYS A 22 16.51 2.04 -7.36
CA LYS A 22 17.46 2.66 -8.28
C LYS A 22 18.07 1.48 -9.03
N ARG A 23 17.62 1.26 -10.27
CA ARG A 23 18.07 0.19 -11.16
C ARG A 23 19.60 0.25 -11.38
N GLY A 24 20.20 1.39 -11.06
CA GLY A 24 21.59 1.56 -10.66
C GLY A 24 21.75 2.94 -9.97
N LEU A 25 22.82 3.12 -9.21
CA LEU A 25 23.24 4.43 -8.70
C LEU A 25 24.43 4.90 -9.55
N LEU A 26 24.29 6.01 -10.27
CA LEU A 26 25.44 6.68 -10.87
C LEU A 26 26.18 7.43 -9.77
N VAL A 27 27.44 7.07 -9.56
CA VAL A 27 28.32 7.66 -8.56
C VAL A 27 29.53 8.23 -9.31
N PRO A 28 29.88 9.50 -9.10
CA PRO A 28 31.11 10.07 -9.65
C PRO A 28 32.33 9.23 -9.27
N GLU A 29 33.30 9.13 -10.18
CA GLU A 29 34.51 8.35 -9.94
C GLU A 29 35.31 8.96 -8.77
N GLY A 30 35.57 8.15 -7.73
CA GLY A 30 36.30 8.55 -6.52
C GLY A 30 35.44 8.94 -5.31
N GLU A 31 34.10 8.89 -5.41
CA GLU A 31 33.22 9.07 -4.26
C GLU A 31 32.78 7.71 -3.67
N ASP A 32 32.94 7.53 -2.36
CA ASP A 32 32.50 6.31 -1.67
C ASP A 32 30.99 6.26 -1.48
N ILE A 33 30.41 5.07 -1.62
CA ILE A 33 28.97 4.85 -1.45
C ILE A 33 28.65 4.64 0.02
N ASP A 34 27.83 5.53 0.58
CA ASP A 34 27.22 5.37 1.89
C ASP A 34 26.03 4.40 1.82
N TRP A 35 26.31 3.11 2.02
CA TRP A 35 25.32 2.03 2.01
C TRP A 35 24.32 2.13 3.16
N ASP A 36 24.74 2.63 4.32
CA ASP A 36 23.89 2.76 5.52
C ASP A 36 22.82 3.83 5.33
N LYS A 37 23.14 4.89 4.60
CA LYS A 37 22.16 5.94 4.24
C LYS A 37 21.16 5.50 3.17
N LEU A 38 21.61 4.69 2.21
CA LEU A 38 20.76 4.20 1.13
C LEU A 38 19.83 3.08 1.58
N PHE A 39 20.36 2.19 2.42
CA PHE A 39 19.66 1.04 2.96
C PHE A 39 19.81 1.03 4.47
N PRO A 40 19.05 1.87 5.17
CA PRO A 40 19.18 1.99 6.60
C PRO A 40 18.82 0.66 7.28
N SER A 41 19.69 0.21 8.18
CA SER A 41 19.57 -1.08 8.85
C SER A 41 18.48 -1.05 9.93
N GLY A 42 17.74 -2.14 10.06
CA GLY A 42 16.69 -2.29 11.06
C GLY A 42 15.29 -1.82 10.64
N PHE A 43 14.35 -1.92 11.57
CA PHE A 43 12.93 -1.65 11.31
C PHE A 43 12.62 -0.15 11.40
N HIS A 44 12.19 0.43 10.29
CA HIS A 44 11.79 1.83 10.19
C HIS A 44 10.26 1.95 10.14
N PRO A 45 9.59 2.42 11.21
CA PRO A 45 8.13 2.52 11.23
C PRO A 45 7.66 3.57 10.23
N LEU A 46 6.92 3.13 9.22
CA LEU A 46 6.34 4.02 8.23
C LEU A 46 4.99 4.55 8.72
N PRO A 47 4.77 5.88 8.72
CA PRO A 47 3.51 6.44 9.19
C PRO A 47 2.36 5.88 8.37
N ARG A 48 1.34 5.35 9.06
CA ARG A 48 0.11 4.77 8.48
C ARG A 48 0.28 3.52 7.60
N ARG A 49 1.46 2.89 7.55
CA ARG A 49 1.67 1.61 6.84
C ARG A 49 0.70 0.51 7.30
N TRP A 50 0.37 0.51 8.60
CA TRP A 50 -0.60 -0.42 9.18
C TRP A 50 -1.97 -0.38 8.50
N VAL A 51 -2.38 0.74 7.90
CA VAL A 51 -3.67 0.87 7.20
C VAL A 51 -3.67 -0.01 5.95
N ILE A 52 -2.58 0.01 5.19
CA ILE A 52 -2.40 -0.79 3.98
C ILE A 52 -2.31 -2.27 4.35
N GLU A 53 -1.48 -2.61 5.32
CA GLU A 53 -1.31 -3.99 5.79
C GLU A 53 -2.62 -4.57 6.33
N ARG A 54 -3.44 -3.74 6.99
CA ARG A 54 -4.76 -4.14 7.48
C ARG A 54 -5.75 -4.41 6.34
N SER A 55 -5.72 -3.62 5.26
CA SER A 55 -6.51 -3.90 4.06
C SER A 55 -6.13 -5.25 3.45
N PHE A 56 -4.84 -5.57 3.36
CA PHE A 56 -4.37 -6.88 2.91
C PHE A 56 -4.77 -8.02 3.85
N SER A 57 -4.69 -7.81 5.17
CA SER A 57 -5.13 -8.81 6.16
C SER A 57 -6.62 -9.17 6.02
N TRP A 58 -7.48 -8.20 5.68
CA TRP A 58 -8.90 -8.50 5.41
C TRP A 58 -9.11 -9.30 4.13
N MET A 59 -8.30 -9.05 3.09
CA MET A 59 -8.35 -9.82 1.84
C MET A 59 -7.85 -11.26 2.03
N VAL A 60 -6.81 -11.48 2.84
CA VAL A 60 -6.29 -12.83 3.17
C VAL A 60 -7.34 -13.71 3.88
N ARG A 61 -8.34 -13.13 4.55
CA ARG A 61 -9.46 -13.91 5.10
C ARG A 61 -10.29 -14.60 4.02
N TRP A 62 -10.30 -14.04 2.81
CA TRP A 62 -10.82 -14.69 1.62
C TRP A 62 -9.72 -15.61 1.10
N GLN A 63 -9.70 -16.87 1.54
CA GLN A 63 -8.65 -17.85 1.22
C GLN A 63 -8.29 -17.89 -0.28
N ARG A 64 -9.27 -17.62 -1.15
CA ARG A 64 -9.11 -17.51 -2.60
C ARG A 64 -8.11 -16.44 -3.05
N LEU A 65 -7.95 -15.35 -2.29
CA LEU A 65 -7.00 -14.27 -2.55
C LEU A 65 -5.61 -14.51 -1.93
N CYS A 66 -5.43 -15.56 -1.13
CA CYS A 66 -4.12 -15.88 -0.53
C CYS A 66 -3.11 -16.40 -1.55
N ARG A 67 -3.60 -17.05 -2.61
CA ARG A 67 -2.81 -17.50 -3.74
C ARG A 67 -3.56 -17.20 -5.02
N ASP A 68 -2.83 -16.75 -6.03
CA ASP A 68 -3.38 -16.52 -7.36
C ASP A 68 -3.67 -17.89 -7.98
N HIS A 69 -4.94 -18.29 -7.94
CA HIS A 69 -5.44 -19.54 -8.51
C HIS A 69 -6.11 -19.31 -9.86
N GLU A 70 -6.26 -18.06 -10.27
CA GLU A 70 -7.00 -17.70 -11.46
C GLU A 70 -6.06 -17.67 -12.67
N GLY A 71 -6.54 -18.15 -13.82
CA GLY A 71 -5.76 -18.13 -15.06
C GLY A 71 -5.74 -16.77 -15.77
N LEU A 72 -6.57 -15.82 -15.31
CA LEU A 72 -6.82 -14.53 -15.96
C LEU A 72 -6.72 -13.39 -14.94
N PRO A 73 -6.08 -12.26 -15.27
CA PRO A 73 -5.99 -11.13 -14.35
C PRO A 73 -7.36 -10.51 -14.04
N GLU A 74 -8.31 -10.57 -14.97
CA GLU A 74 -9.65 -10.00 -14.81
C GLU A 74 -10.45 -10.68 -13.70
N THR A 75 -10.29 -12.00 -13.52
CA THR A 75 -10.96 -12.73 -12.45
C THR A 75 -10.35 -12.42 -11.09
N SER A 76 -9.02 -12.32 -11.00
CA SER A 76 -8.34 -11.88 -9.77
C SER A 76 -8.75 -10.45 -9.39
N GLU A 77 -8.86 -9.54 -10.35
CA GLU A 77 -9.39 -8.19 -10.13
C GLU A 77 -10.83 -8.22 -9.61
N ALA A 78 -11.71 -9.05 -10.18
CA ALA A 78 -13.09 -9.20 -9.75
C ALA A 78 -13.19 -9.67 -8.29
N PHE A 79 -12.37 -10.64 -7.87
CA PHE A 79 -12.35 -11.10 -6.48
C PHE A 79 -11.84 -10.05 -5.50
N ILE A 80 -10.84 -9.25 -5.87
CA ILE A 80 -10.38 -8.13 -5.06
C ILE A 80 -11.53 -7.13 -4.84
N LYS A 81 -12.22 -6.72 -5.92
CA LYS A 81 -13.38 -5.82 -5.85
C LYS A 81 -14.51 -6.39 -4.99
N LEU A 82 -14.83 -7.67 -5.17
CA LEU A 82 -15.87 -8.37 -4.40
C LEU A 82 -15.55 -8.37 -2.90
N SER A 83 -14.30 -8.69 -2.53
CA SER A 83 -13.87 -8.74 -1.13
C SER A 83 -13.99 -7.37 -0.44
N ALA A 84 -13.62 -6.30 -1.14
CA ALA A 84 -13.73 -4.93 -0.65
C ALA A 84 -15.20 -4.52 -0.48
N SER A 85 -16.06 -4.79 -1.47
CA SER A 85 -17.49 -4.52 -1.42
C SER A 85 -18.17 -5.24 -0.26
N TYR A 86 -17.91 -6.54 -0.10
CA TYR A 86 -18.43 -7.31 1.04
C TYR A 86 -17.99 -6.71 2.38
N ARG A 87 -16.72 -6.30 2.49
CA ARG A 87 -16.22 -5.69 3.72
C ARG A 87 -16.99 -4.40 4.05
N MET A 88 -17.31 -3.58 3.06
CA MET A 88 -18.13 -2.38 3.26
C MET A 88 -19.57 -2.74 3.65
N LEU A 89 -20.18 -3.73 3.00
CA LEU A 89 -21.55 -4.17 3.32
C LEU A 89 -21.67 -4.68 4.76
N THR A 90 -20.68 -5.45 5.24
CA THR A 90 -20.66 -5.92 6.65
C THR A 90 -20.50 -4.80 7.69
N LYS A 91 -20.15 -3.57 7.26
CA LYS A 91 -20.08 -2.39 8.13
C LYS A 91 -21.37 -1.57 8.12
N LEU A 92 -22.16 -1.67 7.05
CA LEU A 92 -23.42 -0.95 6.89
C LEU A 92 -24.58 -1.68 7.57
N ALA A 93 -24.63 -3.00 7.46
CA ALA A 93 -25.69 -3.78 8.08
C ALA A 93 -25.38 -4.04 9.56
N PRO A 94 -26.31 -3.77 10.51
CA PRO A 94 -26.19 -4.29 11.86
C PRO A 94 -26.12 -5.82 11.77
N ARG A 95 -25.27 -6.43 12.60
CA ARG A 95 -25.26 -7.89 12.72
C ARG A 95 -26.66 -8.31 13.17
N PHE A 96 -27.32 -9.16 12.37
CA PHE A 96 -28.64 -9.69 12.74
C PHE A 96 -28.57 -10.19 14.20
N PRO A 97 -29.52 -9.80 15.06
CA PRO A 97 -29.55 -10.30 16.42
C PRO A 97 -29.70 -11.83 16.37
N SER A 98 -28.82 -12.51 17.10
CA SER A 98 -28.84 -13.96 17.31
C SER A 98 -29.97 -14.38 18.22
#